data_AF-A0AAW3RK26-F1
#
_entry.id   AF-A0AAW3RK26-F1
#
_cell.length_a   1.000
_cell.length_b   1.000
_cell.length_c   1.000
_cell.angle_alpha   90.00
_cell.angle_beta   90.00
_cell.angle_gamma   90.00
#
_symmetry.space_group_name_H-M   'P 1'
#
loop_
_entity.id
_entity.type
_entity.pdbx_description
1 polymer ?
#
loop_
_entity_poly.entity_id
_entity_poly.type
_entity_poly.pdbx_seq_one_letter_code
_entity_poly.pdbx_strand_id
1 'polypeptide(L)'
;MKMDRTTNYRAVQNLIKKGYVIKQTHPENKKVRCLYPTSAGQALYPELHAYEQWCADLVGEQLTPGQQQVLFESLSLVTANVTQHIE
;
A
#
# COMPACT_ATOMS: atom_id res chain seq x y z
N MET A 1 5.92 -1.13 2.01
CA MET A 1 5.69 -2.59 1.98
C MET A 1 6.81 -3.26 2.77
N LYS A 2 6.46 -4.03 3.79
CA LYS A 2 7.43 -4.79 4.60
C LYS A 2 7.83 -6.06 3.83
N MET A 3 8.64 -5.89 2.79
CA MET A 3 9.13 -6.96 1.92
C MET A 3 10.60 -6.73 1.61
N ASP A 4 11.33 -7.80 1.29
CA ASP A 4 12.73 -7.69 0.90
C ASP A 4 12.90 -6.87 -0.39
N ARG A 5 14.10 -6.33 -0.58
CA ARG A 5 14.42 -5.45 -1.70
C ARG A 5 14.20 -6.11 -3.06
N THR A 6 14.48 -7.41 -3.18
CA THR A 6 14.36 -8.12 -4.46
C THR A 6 12.90 -8.34 -4.84
N THR A 7 12.04 -8.65 -3.87
CA THR A 7 10.61 -8.81 -4.14
C THR A 7 9.95 -7.47 -4.47
N ASN A 8 10.26 -6.42 -3.71
CA ASN A 8 9.82 -5.06 -4.04
C ASN A 8 10.27 -4.64 -5.45
N TYR A 9 11.52 -4.94 -5.82
CA TYR A 9 12.03 -4.64 -7.15
C TYR A 9 11.23 -5.36 -8.25
N ARG A 10 10.97 -6.66 -8.10
CA ARG A 10 10.19 -7.45 -9.07
C ARG A 10 8.76 -6.92 -9.21
N ALA A 11 8.10 -6.57 -8.10
CA ALA A 11 6.76 -5.99 -8.12
C ALA A 11 6.73 -4.66 -8.89
N VAL A 12 7.68 -3.76 -8.61
CA VAL A 12 7.79 -2.48 -9.32
C VAL A 12 8.07 -2.68 -10.81
N GLN A 13 8.96 -3.61 -11.19
CA GLN A 13 9.21 -3.91 -12.61
C GLN A 13 7.95 -4.39 -13.32
N ASN A 14 7.13 -5.22 -12.67
CA ASN A 14 5.85 -5.67 -13.23
C ASN A 14 4.86 -4.52 -13.41
N LEU A 15 4.77 -3.60 -12.44
CA LEU A 15 3.91 -2.41 -12.55
C LEU A 15 4.36 -1.48 -13.70
N ILE A 16 5.66 -1.33 -13.90
CA ILE A 16 6.21 -0.59 -15.03
C ILE A 16 5.89 -1.29 -16.36
N LYS A 17 6.10 -2.61 -16.44
CA LYS A 17 5.78 -3.41 -17.64
C LYS A 17 4.30 -3.33 -18.02
N LYS A 18 3.41 -3.28 -17.03
CA LYS A 18 1.96 -3.12 -17.22
C LYS A 18 1.54 -1.67 -17.53
N GLY A 19 2.47 -0.71 -17.47
CA GLY A 19 2.20 0.70 -17.81
C GLY A 19 1.50 1.51 -16.72
N TYR A 20 1.45 1.02 -15.47
CA TYR A 20 0.81 1.74 -14.35
C TYR A 20 1.74 2.69 -13.61
N VAL A 21 3.04 2.43 -13.67
CA VAL A 21 4.08 3.21 -12.98
C VAL A 21 5.20 3.53 -13.95
N ILE A 22 5.79 4.72 -13.83
CA ILE A 22 7.01 5.12 -14.54
C ILE A 22 8.12 5.41 -13.55
N LYS A 23 9.36 5.21 -14.00
CA LYS A 23 10.58 5.46 -13.23
C LYS A 23 11.34 6.63 -13.84
N GLN A 24 11.58 7.67 -13.05
CA GLN A 24 12.32 8.86 -13.47
C GLN A 24 13.55 9.09 -12.57
N THR A 25 14.60 9.72 -13.10
CA THR A 25 15.74 10.18 -12.29
C THR A 25 15.33 11.40 -11.48
N HIS A 26 15.77 11.46 -10.22
CA HIS A 26 15.63 12.69 -9.46
C HIS A 26 16.47 13.81 -10.11
N PRO A 27 15.95 15.06 -10.20
CA PRO A 27 16.66 16.17 -10.84
C PRO A 27 18.00 16.48 -10.17
N GLU A 28 18.06 16.43 -8.84
CA GLU A 28 19.27 16.79 -8.06
C GLU A 28 20.18 15.60 -7.75
N ASN A 29 19.63 14.39 -7.61
CA ASN A 29 20.39 13.21 -7.19
C ASN A 29 20.14 12.03 -8.14
N LYS A 30 20.99 11.89 -9.14
CA LYS A 30 20.87 10.86 -10.18
C LYS A 30 20.95 9.41 -9.66
N LYS A 31 21.41 9.19 -8.41
CA LYS A 31 21.37 7.87 -7.75
C LYS A 31 19.96 7.50 -7.31
N VAL A 32 19.08 8.48 -7.10
CA VAL A 32 17.68 8.29 -6.72
C VAL A 32 16.82 8.11 -7.97
N ARG A 33 15.95 7.11 -7.92
CA ARG A 33 14.99 6.81 -8.97
C ARG A 33 13.58 6.90 -8.37
N CYS A 34 12.86 7.93 -8.77
CA CYS A 34 11.50 8.19 -8.32
C CYS A 34 10.50 7.38 -9.14
N LEU A 35 9.45 6.90 -8.49
CA LEU A 35 8.34 6.20 -9.12
C LEU A 35 7.12 7.12 -9.13
N TYR A 36 6.47 7.24 -10.27
CA TYR A 36 5.26 8.05 -10.44
C TYR A 36 4.17 7.22 -11.11
N PRO A 37 2.90 7.37 -10.73
CA PRO A 37 1.80 6.71 -11.42
C PRO A 37 1.61 7.33 -12.82
N THR A 38 1.29 6.51 -13.81
CA THR A 38 0.88 6.98 -15.14
C THR A 38 -0.58 7.44 -15.13
N SER A 39 -1.04 8.04 -16.22
CA SER A 39 -2.48 8.33 -16.41
C SER A 39 -3.34 7.08 -16.27
N ALA A 40 -2.91 5.94 -16.82
CA ALA A 40 -3.59 4.66 -16.66
C ALA A 40 -3.60 4.18 -15.21
N GLY A 41 -2.50 4.35 -14.48
CA GLY A 41 -2.43 4.03 -13.05
C GLY A 41 -3.34 4.91 -12.20
N GLN A 42 -3.39 6.21 -12.50
CA GLN A 42 -4.29 7.16 -11.82
C GLN A 42 -5.76 6.87 -12.13
N ALA A 43 -6.10 6.50 -13.36
CA ALA A 43 -7.47 6.16 -13.74
C ALA A 43 -7.97 4.87 -13.07
N LEU A 44 -7.07 3.90 -12.82
CA LEU A 44 -7.41 2.64 -12.15
C LEU A 44 -7.51 2.78 -10.62
N TYR A 45 -6.79 3.73 -10.03
CA TYR A 45 -6.71 3.87 -8.57
C TYR A 45 -8.09 4.00 -7.87
N PRO A 46 -9.06 4.80 -8.36
CA PRO A 46 -10.38 4.88 -7.75
C PRO A 46 -11.11 3.53 -7.65
N GLU A 47 -11.00 2.68 -8.68
CA GLU A 47 -11.62 1.35 -8.68
C GLU A 47 -10.98 0.43 -7.65
N LEU A 48 -9.64 0.43 -7.57
CA LEU A 48 -8.91 -0.34 -6.56
C LEU A 48 -9.26 0.13 -5.14
N HIS A 49 -9.30 1.44 -4.93
CA HIS A 49 -9.62 2.02 -3.63
C HIS A 49 -11.07 1.72 -3.21
N ALA A 50 -12.03 1.80 -4.14
CA ALA A 50 -13.41 1.41 -3.88
C ALA A 50 -13.53 -0.08 -3.51
N TYR A 51 -12.78 -0.95 -4.18
CA TYR A 51 -12.74 -2.37 -3.86
C TYR A 51 -12.12 -2.64 -2.49
N GLU A 52 -11.02 -1.96 -2.14
CA GLU A 52 -10.41 -2.04 -0.81
C GLU A 52 -11.38 -1.59 0.30
N GLN A 53 -12.09 -0.48 0.07
CA GLN A 53 -13.10 0.02 1.00
C GLN A 53 -14.25 -0.98 1.16
N TRP A 54 -14.77 -1.51 0.04
CA TRP A 54 -15.82 -2.52 0.08
C TRP A 54 -15.39 -3.77 0.87
N CYS A 55 -14.15 -4.24 0.70
CA CYS A 55 -13.62 -5.35 1.49
C CYS A 55 -13.58 -5.01 2.99
N ALA A 56 -13.13 -3.79 3.34
CA ALA A 56 -13.08 -3.35 4.73
C ALA A 56 -14.48 -3.27 5.36
N ASP A 57 -15.44 -2.73 4.62
CA ASP A 57 -16.84 -2.62 5.05
C ASP A 57 -17.46 -4.00 5.26
N LEU A 58 -17.22 -4.94 4.33
CA LEU A 58 -17.70 -6.31 4.42
C LEU A 58 -17.17 -7.03 5.68
N VAL A 59 -15.88 -6.87 5.98
CA VAL A 59 -15.27 -7.48 7.18
C VAL A 59 -15.84 -6.87 8.47
N GLY A 60 -16.17 -5.57 8.42
CA GLY A 60 -16.71 -4.81 9.55
C GLY A 60 -18.23 -4.83 9.69
N GLU A 61 -18.97 -5.48 8.80
CA GLU A 61 -20.43 -5.33 8.64
C GLU A 61 -21.23 -5.59 9.92
N GLN A 62 -20.78 -6.56 10.74
CA GLN A 62 -21.46 -6.93 11.98
C GLN A 62 -20.90 -6.21 13.23
N LEU A 63 -19.89 -5.38 13.06
CA LEU A 63 -19.28 -4.64 14.16
C LEU A 63 -19.98 -3.30 14.33
N THR A 64 -20.39 -3.01 15.56
CA THR A 64 -20.81 -1.65 15.93
C THR A 64 -19.63 -0.67 15.81
N PRO A 65 -19.88 0.64 15.66
CA PRO A 65 -18.80 1.63 15.62
C PRO A 65 -17.83 1.55 16.81
N GLY A 66 -18.35 1.25 18.01
CA GLY A 66 -17.52 1.05 19.20
C GLY A 66 -16.62 -0.18 19.11
N GLN A 67 -17.13 -1.29 18.56
CA GLN A 67 -16.33 -2.51 18.36
C GLN A 67 -15.27 -2.33 17.28
N GLN A 68 -15.58 -1.60 16.20
CA GLN A 68 -14.60 -1.24 15.18
C GLN A 68 -13.44 -0.41 15.77
N GLN A 69 -13.75 0.54 16.64
CA GLN A 69 -12.75 1.34 17.34
C GLN A 69 -11.84 0.49 18.23
N VAL A 70 -12.42 -0.40 19.05
CA VAL A 70 -11.64 -1.31 19.92
C VAL A 70 -10.74 -2.24 19.11
N LEU A 71 -11.23 -2.76 17.98
CA LEU A 71 -10.46 -3.59 17.08
C LEU A 71 -9.27 -2.81 16.48
N PHE A 72 -9.51 -1.58 16.02
CA PHE A 72 -8.47 -0.71 15.48
C PHE A 72 -7.36 -0.43 16.49
N GLU A 73 -7.71 -0.08 17.73
CA GLU A 73 -6.75 0.18 18.80
C GLU A 73 -5.92 -1.07 19.13
N SER A 74 -6.57 -2.22 19.21
CA SER A 74 -5.91 -3.51 19.50
C SER A 74 -4.93 -3.90 18.40
N LEU A 75 -5.33 -3.80 17.13
CA LEU A 75 -4.47 -4.11 15.98
C LEU A 75 -3.29 -3.12 15.87
N SER A 76 -3.52 -1.85 16.21
CA SER A 76 -2.47 -0.82 16.23
C SER A 76 -1.39 -1.15 17.26
N LEU A 77 -1.80 -1.56 18.47
CA LEU A 77 -0.88 -2.01 19.52
C LEU A 77 -0.07 -3.25 19.09
N VAL A 78 -0.74 -4.26 18.54
CA VAL A 78 -0.06 -5.47 18.03
C VAL A 78 0.94 -5.11 16.94
N THR A 79 0.56 -4.22 16.00
CA THR A 79 1.44 -3.78 14.92
C THR A 79 2.68 -3.04 15.43
N ALA A 80 2.51 -2.18 16.43
CA ALA A 80 3.62 -1.49 17.08
C ALA A 80 4.59 -2.48 17.75
N ASN A 81 4.07 -3.46 18.48
CA ASN A 81 4.88 -4.49 19.13
C ASN A 81 5.65 -5.36 18.13
N VAL A 82 5.00 -5.80 17.04
CA VAL A 82 5.66 -6.57 15.97
C VAL A 82 6.81 -5.75 15.36
N THR A 83 6.56 -4.46 15.10
CA THR A 83 7.57 -3.56 14.53
C THR A 83 8.74 -3.30 15.50
N GLN A 84 8.51 -3.32 16.81
CA GLN A 84 9.56 -3.07 17.80
C GLN A 84 10.43 -4.29 18.12
N HIS A 85 9.86 -5.50 18.05
CA HIS A 85 10.50 -6.70 18.60
C HIS A 85 10.89 -7.76 17.58
N ILE A 86 10.25 -7.78 16.41
CA ILE A 86 10.46 -8.82 15.38
C ILE A 86 11.23 -8.24 14.18
N GLU A 87 11.12 -6.95 13.95
CA GLU A 87 11.73 -6.21 12.83
C GLU A 87 12.95 -5.40 13.27
#